data_AF-R7I4B9-F1
#
_entry.id   AF-R7I4B9-F1
#
_cell.length_a   1.000
_cell.length_b   1.000
_cell.length_c   1.000
_cell.angle_alpha   90.00
_cell.angle_beta   90.00
_cell.angle_gamma   90.00
#
_symmetry.space_group_name_H-M   'P 1'
#
loop_
_entity.id
_entity.type
_entity.pdbx_description
1 polymer ?
#
loop_
_entity_poly.entity_id
_entity_poly.type
_entity_poly.pdbx_seq_one_letter_code
_entity_poly.pdbx_strand_id
1 'polypeptide(L)'
;MNAELEKKWKYLMDESMELLVFFDETGCVVQGNKKAEQELGYGEALKGISVCKIFQKALTQNEEGIHVIEEEDKKLLAEGKSIETVAYRKNQTCFDVDLKIVIKNEDGFFGMCSAINTSEQVGAIKDMVKAKEKGEAATKIRNEFVSNVTHELRTPVNGIMGISKNLLETDLDAQQKESINIIHMCCSNMIEIINNLLDFSKLEAGKFTLEEREFSFREAMDKIIAMNINQINEKGLRLLLNISPEIPERIIGDELRITQILTNLINNAVKFTSMGQIVVDVVKTMELNDTVELFFMVMDTGIGIAPEDMDKLFKSFSQVDASITRRFGGSGLGLTIVKELVELMDGEVHVESEKGKGSTFSFSIRVKKVENEWENKKAYSSGKFVYDGTSRKEISDIDEEMYDIEEIYRLGSEDNKKEIKNTMEKLIICIEMENWDKAEMFAETVKKLVESDKELKRKAFRVEMTVRKADGEKAILQYNELKKLLDETLFA
;
A
#
# COMPACT_ATOMS: atom_id res chain seq x y z
N MET A 1 69.32 7.25 0.66
CA MET A 1 68.11 6.90 1.44
C MET A 1 67.17 8.11 1.59
N ASN A 2 67.65 9.29 2.01
CA ASN A 2 66.78 10.49 2.18
C ASN A 2 66.08 10.98 0.90
N ALA A 3 66.75 11.05 -0.25
CA ALA A 3 66.16 11.59 -1.49
C ALA A 3 65.00 10.73 -2.07
N GLU A 4 64.96 9.44 -1.75
CA GLU A 4 63.92 8.53 -2.22
C GLU A 4 62.69 8.54 -1.31
N LEU A 5 62.91 8.70 0.00
CA LEU A 5 61.87 8.94 1.00
C LEU A 5 61.18 10.29 0.77
N GLU A 6 61.95 11.34 0.50
CA GLU A 6 61.44 12.69 0.22
C GLU A 6 60.57 12.73 -1.04
N LYS A 7 60.96 11.99 -2.10
CA LYS A 7 60.13 11.83 -3.30
C LYS A 7 58.82 11.10 -3.04
N LYS A 8 58.85 10.01 -2.27
CA LYS A 8 57.62 9.27 -1.90
C LYS A 8 56.69 10.12 -1.03
N TRP A 9 57.24 10.89 -0.11
CA TRP A 9 56.47 11.76 0.78
C TRP A 9 55.81 12.92 0.02
N LYS A 10 56.56 13.56 -0.89
CA LYS A 10 56.01 14.60 -1.76
C LYS A 10 54.88 14.08 -2.66
N TYR A 11 55.03 12.87 -3.19
CA TYR A 11 53.98 12.23 -3.98
C TYR A 11 52.70 11.99 -3.17
N LEU A 12 52.82 11.48 -1.93
CA LEU A 12 51.67 11.27 -1.04
C LEU A 12 50.96 12.58 -0.69
N MET A 13 51.70 13.65 -0.48
CA MET A 13 51.15 14.99 -0.19
C MET A 13 50.37 15.56 -1.39
N ASP A 14 50.92 15.42 -2.60
CA ASP A 14 50.32 15.94 -3.83
C ASP A 14 49.06 15.18 -4.26
N GLU A 15 48.96 13.89 -3.92
CA GLU A 15 47.76 13.06 -4.14
C GLU A 15 46.74 13.17 -2.99
N SER A 16 47.02 13.95 -1.94
CA SER A 16 46.07 14.18 -0.85
C SER A 16 44.85 14.98 -1.33
N MET A 17 43.68 14.57 -0.85
CA MET A 17 42.41 15.28 -1.07
C MET A 17 42.30 16.56 -0.23
N GLU A 18 43.12 16.68 0.83
CA GLU A 18 43.14 17.81 1.74
C GLU A 18 44.13 18.89 1.25
N LEU A 19 43.84 20.15 1.56
CA LEU A 19 44.78 21.25 1.41
C LEU A 19 45.78 21.17 2.56
N LEU A 20 47.02 20.84 2.26
CA LEU A 20 48.10 20.72 3.24
C LEU A 20 49.04 21.91 3.12
N VAL A 21 49.20 22.65 4.21
CA VAL A 21 50.03 23.87 4.29
C VAL A 21 50.92 23.82 5.52
N PHE A 22 52.23 23.84 5.32
CA PHE A 22 53.25 23.90 6.38
C PHE A 22 53.77 25.32 6.52
N PHE A 23 53.92 25.81 7.75
CA PHE A 23 54.38 27.17 8.03
C PHE A 23 55.49 27.20 9.08
N ASP A 24 56.30 28.26 9.04
CA ASP A 24 57.40 28.51 9.98
C ASP A 24 56.96 29.32 11.22
N GLU A 25 57.90 29.62 12.12
CA GLU A 25 57.65 30.39 13.36
C GLU A 25 57.12 31.81 13.08
N THR A 26 57.38 32.36 11.90
CA THR A 26 56.88 33.67 11.47
C THR A 26 55.48 33.59 10.85
N GLY A 27 54.93 32.38 10.72
CA GLY A 27 53.65 32.11 10.08
C GLY A 27 53.68 32.19 8.57
N CYS A 28 54.87 32.17 7.97
CA CYS A 28 55.02 32.11 6.51
C CYS A 28 54.97 30.67 6.03
N VAL A 29 54.26 30.43 4.93
CA VAL A 29 54.15 29.09 4.32
C VAL A 29 55.50 28.65 3.78
N VAL A 30 56.04 27.56 4.32
CA VAL A 30 57.29 26.92 3.89
C VAL A 30 57.04 25.99 2.71
N GLN A 31 55.92 25.27 2.75
CA GLN A 31 55.54 24.28 1.76
C GLN A 31 54.01 24.07 1.75
N GLY A 32 53.43 23.87 0.56
CA GLY A 32 52.05 23.39 0.41
C GLY A 32 52.00 22.25 -0.60
N ASN A 33 50.93 21.46 -0.57
CA ASN A 33 50.70 20.46 -1.61
C ASN A 33 50.06 21.08 -2.87
N LYS A 34 50.11 20.34 -3.98
CA LYS A 34 49.52 20.76 -5.25
C LYS A 34 48.04 21.18 -5.14
N LYS A 35 47.26 20.53 -4.27
CA LYS A 35 45.86 20.87 -4.01
C LYS A 35 45.71 22.26 -3.40
N ALA A 36 46.51 22.59 -2.39
CA ALA A 36 46.52 23.93 -1.78
C ALA A 36 46.96 25.01 -2.77
N GLU A 37 47.97 24.75 -3.60
CA GLU A 37 48.43 25.69 -4.64
C GLU A 37 47.33 26.03 -5.66
N GLN A 38 46.58 25.02 -6.08
CA GLN A 38 45.49 25.14 -7.07
C GLN A 38 44.24 25.80 -6.47
N GLU A 39 43.74 25.32 -5.34
CA GLU A 39 42.47 25.80 -4.79
C GLU A 39 42.57 27.18 -4.15
N LEU A 40 43.72 27.54 -3.57
CA LEU A 40 43.98 28.88 -3.06
C LEU A 40 44.37 29.89 -4.16
N GLY A 41 44.72 29.39 -5.36
CA GLY A 41 45.04 30.21 -6.54
C GLY A 41 46.39 30.95 -6.45
N TYR A 42 47.30 30.50 -5.60
CA TYR A 42 48.65 31.06 -5.47
C TYR A 42 49.67 30.38 -6.38
N GLY A 43 49.46 29.11 -6.78
CA GLY A 43 50.46 28.33 -7.52
C GLY A 43 51.77 28.21 -6.74
N GLU A 44 52.91 28.22 -7.45
CA GLU A 44 54.24 28.18 -6.82
C GLU A 44 54.54 29.39 -5.91
N ALA A 45 53.77 30.48 -6.03
CA ALA A 45 53.90 31.67 -5.20
C ALA A 45 53.20 31.52 -3.83
N LEU A 46 52.71 30.33 -3.48
CA LEU A 46 52.15 30.04 -2.15
C LEU A 46 53.24 30.12 -1.07
N LYS A 47 54.49 29.76 -1.41
CA LYS A 47 55.63 29.84 -0.48
C LYS A 47 55.92 31.29 -0.10
N GLY A 48 56.03 31.56 1.20
CA GLY A 48 56.27 32.89 1.77
C GLY A 48 55.00 33.72 2.00
N ILE A 49 53.81 33.21 1.67
CA ILE A 49 52.54 33.84 2.06
C ILE A 49 52.27 33.53 3.53
N SER A 50 51.72 34.50 4.28
CA SER A 50 51.32 34.28 5.67
C SER A 50 50.09 33.37 5.75
N VAL A 51 50.12 32.34 6.59
CA VAL A 51 48.99 31.42 6.83
C VAL A 51 47.77 32.16 7.40
N CYS A 52 47.99 33.23 8.16
CA CYS A 52 46.92 34.11 8.66
C CYS A 52 46.20 34.86 7.52
N LYS A 53 46.83 35.04 6.34
CA LYS A 53 46.14 35.59 5.16
C LYS A 53 45.23 34.55 4.48
N ILE A 54 45.53 33.27 4.64
CA ILE A 54 44.75 32.16 4.07
C ILE A 54 43.55 31.85 4.98
N PHE A 55 43.76 31.78 6.29
CA PHE A 55 42.72 31.47 7.28
C PHE A 55 42.43 32.66 8.21
N GLN A 56 42.06 33.81 7.63
CA GLN A 56 41.91 35.09 8.33
C GLN A 56 40.89 35.07 9.49
N LYS A 57 39.88 34.19 9.41
CA LYS A 57 38.87 34.05 10.46
C LYS A 57 39.27 33.10 11.58
N ALA A 58 40.25 32.22 11.34
CA ALA A 58 40.67 31.22 12.32
C ALA A 58 41.99 31.60 13.01
N LEU A 59 42.90 32.29 12.32
CA LEU A 59 44.25 32.57 12.77
C LEU A 59 44.57 34.06 12.83
N THR A 60 45.22 34.48 13.91
CA THR A 60 45.84 35.80 14.08
C THR A 60 47.31 35.67 14.47
N GLN A 61 48.09 36.73 14.27
CA GLN A 61 49.51 36.78 14.62
C GLN A 61 49.77 37.94 15.58
N ASN A 62 50.32 37.64 16.76
CA ASN A 62 50.70 38.60 17.80
C ASN A 62 52.22 38.52 18.08
N GLU A 63 52.73 39.32 19.02
CA GLU A 63 54.15 39.34 19.43
C GLU A 63 54.66 37.98 19.96
N GLU A 64 53.76 37.10 20.40
CA GLU A 64 54.05 35.75 20.93
C GLU A 64 53.91 34.61 19.89
N GLY A 65 53.50 34.91 18.66
CA GLY A 65 53.35 33.93 17.57
C GLY A 65 51.94 33.86 16.96
N ILE A 66 51.60 32.70 16.38
CA ILE A 66 50.30 32.45 15.73
C ILE A 66 49.32 31.90 16.77
N HIS A 67 48.14 32.51 16.84
CA HIS A 67 47.07 32.12 17.75
C HIS A 67 45.77 31.88 17.00
N VAL A 68 44.97 30.95 17.51
CA VAL A 68 43.58 30.77 17.09
C VAL A 68 42.75 31.90 17.70
N ILE A 69 41.90 32.53 16.90
CA ILE A 69 41.16 33.73 17.31
C ILE A 69 40.11 33.42 18.39
N GLU A 70 39.33 32.35 18.20
CA GLU A 70 38.26 31.95 19.12
C GLU A 70 38.77 30.94 20.17
N GLU A 71 38.44 31.16 21.44
CA GLU A 71 38.85 30.27 22.55
C GLU A 71 38.17 28.89 22.48
N GLU A 72 36.96 28.79 21.91
CA GLU A 72 36.28 27.52 21.67
C GLU A 72 37.01 26.67 20.62
N ASP A 73 37.39 27.29 19.50
CA ASP A 73 38.16 26.65 18.43
C ASP A 73 39.53 26.20 18.92
N LYS A 74 40.18 27.01 19.75
CA LYS A 74 41.47 26.69 20.38
C LYS A 74 41.38 25.42 21.23
N LYS A 75 40.29 25.22 21.97
CA LYS A 75 40.06 24.00 22.76
C LYS A 75 39.83 22.78 21.85
N LEU A 76 39.01 22.92 20.81
CA LEU A 76 38.75 21.85 19.84
C LEU A 76 40.02 21.41 19.10
N LEU A 77 40.83 22.37 18.66
CA LEU A 77 42.10 22.12 18.00
C LEU A 77 43.12 21.49 18.95
N ALA A 78 43.16 21.88 20.24
CA ALA A 78 44.00 21.23 21.25
C ALA A 78 43.61 19.77 21.52
N GLU A 79 42.34 19.41 21.35
CA GLU A 79 41.84 18.03 21.38
C GLU A 79 42.08 17.27 20.05
N GLY A 80 42.69 17.91 19.05
CA GLY A 80 42.97 17.33 17.74
C GLY A 80 41.78 17.24 16.78
N LYS A 81 40.69 17.96 17.07
CA LYS A 81 39.50 18.07 16.20
C LYS A 81 39.68 19.13 15.11
N SER A 82 38.84 19.08 14.08
CA SER A 82 38.73 20.14 13.06
C SER A 82 37.74 21.22 13.51
N ILE A 83 37.86 22.40 12.90
CA ILE A 83 36.95 23.54 13.08
C ILE A 83 36.40 23.98 11.71
N GLU A 84 35.14 24.40 11.68
CA GLU A 84 34.52 24.94 10.47
C GLU A 84 34.93 26.41 10.29
N THR A 85 35.57 26.74 9.17
CA THR A 85 35.99 28.12 8.87
C THR A 85 36.02 28.38 7.36
N VAL A 86 36.63 29.50 6.95
CA VAL A 86 36.78 29.87 5.54
C VAL A 86 38.25 30.03 5.17
N ALA A 87 38.62 29.52 3.99
CA ALA A 87 39.91 29.75 3.36
C ALA A 87 39.78 30.85 2.30
N TYR A 88 40.75 31.76 2.26
CA TYR A 88 40.80 32.88 1.31
C TYR A 88 41.79 32.61 0.18
N ARG A 89 41.34 32.86 -1.05
CA ARG A 89 42.14 32.75 -2.27
C ARG A 89 42.91 34.04 -2.55
N LYS A 90 43.92 33.97 -3.43
CA LYS A 90 44.69 35.13 -3.91
C LYS A 90 43.82 36.25 -4.50
N ASN A 91 42.70 35.91 -5.14
CA ASN A 91 41.75 36.87 -5.72
C ASN A 91 40.74 37.43 -4.70
N GLN A 92 40.95 37.20 -3.40
CA GLN A 92 40.09 37.62 -2.29
C GLN A 92 38.70 36.94 -2.20
N THR A 93 38.41 35.95 -3.05
CA THR A 93 37.26 35.07 -2.83
C THR A 93 37.56 34.08 -1.71
N CYS A 94 36.54 33.55 -1.05
CA CYS A 94 36.71 32.53 -0.01
C CYS A 94 35.85 31.29 -0.30
N PHE A 95 36.10 30.22 0.43
CA PHE A 95 35.33 28.98 0.40
C PHE A 95 35.35 28.31 1.77
N ASP A 96 34.29 27.55 2.05
CA ASP A 96 34.11 26.86 3.33
C ASP A 96 35.08 25.69 3.44
N VAL A 97 35.72 25.56 4.60
CA VAL A 97 36.69 24.52 4.91
C VAL A 97 36.56 23.98 6.32
N ASP A 98 36.81 22.69 6.48
CA ASP A 98 37.09 22.07 7.78
C ASP A 98 38.59 22.11 8.00
N LEU A 99 39.03 22.96 8.92
CA LEU A 99 40.44 23.22 9.21
C LEU A 99 40.89 22.47 10.46
N LYS A 100 41.98 21.73 10.33
CA LYS A 100 42.74 21.17 11.45
C LYS A 100 44.12 21.81 11.47
N ILE A 101 44.54 22.25 12.65
CA ILE A 101 45.84 22.91 12.86
C ILE A 101 46.63 22.09 13.88
N VAL A 102 47.87 21.77 13.52
CA VAL A 102 48.81 21.10 14.41
C VAL A 102 50.06 21.97 14.52
N ILE A 103 50.38 22.44 15.72
CA ILE A 103 51.59 23.19 16.00
C ILE A 103 52.58 22.25 16.66
N LYS A 104 53.76 22.05 16.05
CA LYS A 104 54.82 21.20 16.56
C LYS A 104 56.16 21.79 16.15
N ASN A 105 57.00 22.11 17.14
CA ASN A 105 58.32 22.67 16.87
C ASN A 105 59.29 21.52 16.53
N GLU A 106 59.50 21.27 15.23
CA GLU A 106 60.47 20.30 14.70
C GLU A 106 61.42 21.00 13.72
N ASP A 107 62.65 20.49 13.57
CA ASP A 107 63.67 21.09 12.69
C ASP A 107 63.16 21.26 11.25
N GLY A 108 62.78 22.49 10.88
CA GLY A 108 62.40 22.87 9.52
C GLY A 108 60.94 23.35 9.31
N PHE A 109 60.03 23.21 10.28
CA PHE A 109 58.68 23.80 10.24
C PHE A 109 58.09 23.94 11.66
N PHE A 110 57.18 24.91 11.85
CA PHE A 110 56.56 25.22 13.14
C PHE A 110 55.15 24.64 13.29
N GLY A 111 54.43 24.48 12.19
CA GLY A 111 53.09 23.88 12.20
C GLY A 111 52.57 23.50 10.83
N MET A 112 51.45 22.76 10.83
CA MET A 112 50.74 22.31 9.65
C MET A 112 49.25 22.63 9.79
N CYS A 113 48.68 23.18 8.72
CA CYS A 113 47.24 23.26 8.50
C CYS A 113 46.84 22.18 7.49
N SER A 114 45.87 21.34 7.87
CA SER A 114 45.11 20.52 6.94
C SER A 114 43.71 21.10 6.82
N ALA A 115 43.25 21.37 5.61
CA ALA A 115 41.90 21.88 5.37
C ALA A 115 41.18 21.04 4.31
N ILE A 116 39.92 20.68 4.56
CA ILE A 116 39.06 20.00 3.58
C ILE A 116 38.08 21.03 3.04
N ASN A 117 38.01 21.19 1.72
CA ASN A 117 37.01 22.04 1.09
C ASN A 117 35.62 21.38 1.20
N THR A 118 34.71 22.01 1.94
CA THR A 118 33.36 21.50 2.20
C THR A 118 32.30 22.13 1.29
N SER A 119 32.70 23.04 0.38
CA SER A 119 31.76 23.86 -0.41
C SER A 119 30.86 23.03 -1.33
N GLU A 120 31.39 21.97 -1.96
CA GLU A 120 30.60 21.06 -2.79
C GLU A 120 29.59 20.26 -1.97
N GLN A 121 30.00 19.77 -0.80
CA GLN A 121 29.14 19.00 0.11
C GLN A 121 28.01 19.87 0.68
N VAL A 122 28.33 21.07 1.15
CA VAL A 122 27.36 22.04 1.65
C VAL A 122 26.39 22.47 0.55
N GLY A 123 26.87 22.64 -0.69
CA GLY A 123 26.04 22.90 -1.86
C GLY A 123 25.05 21.77 -2.15
N ALA A 124 25.53 20.53 -2.23
CA ALA A 124 24.71 19.35 -2.46
C ALA A 124 23.65 19.14 -1.37
N ILE A 125 24.02 19.36 -0.10
CA ILE A 125 23.08 19.29 1.04
C ILE A 125 22.01 20.38 0.92
N LYS A 126 22.38 21.63 0.62
CA LYS A 126 21.42 22.73 0.42
C LYS A 126 20.46 22.45 -0.73
N ASP A 127 20.95 21.92 -1.85
CA ASP A 127 20.11 21.61 -2.99
C ASP A 127 19.16 20.44 -2.70
N MET A 128 19.64 19.42 -1.98
CA MET A 128 18.81 18.30 -1.50
C MET A 128 17.71 18.79 -0.53
N VAL A 129 18.04 19.67 0.42
CA VAL A 129 17.06 20.25 1.35
C VAL A 129 16.02 21.08 0.59
N LYS A 130 16.44 21.95 -0.33
CA LYS A 130 15.51 22.74 -1.16
C LYS A 130 14.62 21.86 -2.03
N ALA A 131 15.16 20.78 -2.60
CA ALA A 131 14.39 19.84 -3.39
C ALA A 131 13.33 19.11 -2.52
N LYS A 132 13.72 18.69 -1.32
CA LYS A 132 12.82 18.09 -0.32
C LYS A 132 11.71 19.05 0.09
N GLU A 133 12.04 20.29 0.46
CA GLU A 133 11.06 21.32 0.85
C GLU A 133 10.06 21.63 -0.27
N LYS A 134 10.53 21.73 -1.53
CA LYS A 134 9.65 21.91 -2.69
C LYS A 134 8.72 20.72 -2.89
N GLY A 135 9.22 19.50 -2.71
CA GLY A 135 8.42 18.28 -2.77
C GLY A 135 7.33 18.25 -1.70
N GLU A 136 7.69 18.52 -0.45
CA GLU A 136 6.76 18.56 0.68
C GLU A 136 5.69 19.64 0.53
N ALA A 137 6.06 20.84 0.06
CA ALA A 137 5.12 21.91 -0.21
C ALA A 137 4.11 21.53 -1.32
N ALA A 138 4.58 20.90 -2.40
CA ALA A 138 3.70 20.43 -3.48
C ALA A 138 2.73 19.36 -2.99
N THR A 139 3.21 18.38 -2.20
CA THR A 139 2.36 17.34 -1.60
C THR A 139 1.32 17.94 -0.66
N LYS A 140 1.70 18.92 0.17
CA LYS A 140 0.76 19.60 1.08
C LYS A 140 -0.37 20.30 0.32
N ILE A 141 -0.03 21.08 -0.72
CA ILE A 141 -1.02 21.78 -1.55
C ILE A 141 -1.94 20.76 -2.25
N ARG A 142 -1.38 19.67 -2.77
CA ARG A 142 -2.15 18.58 -3.38
C ARG A 142 -3.17 17.99 -2.40
N ASN A 143 -2.74 17.69 -1.18
CA ASN A 143 -3.60 17.05 -0.18
C ASN A 143 -4.71 18.00 0.31
N GLU A 144 -4.38 19.29 0.51
CA GLU A 144 -5.38 20.33 0.83
C GLU A 144 -6.40 20.51 -0.30
N PHE A 145 -5.94 20.52 -1.56
CA PHE A 145 -6.83 20.59 -2.72
C PHE A 145 -7.78 19.39 -2.78
N VAL A 146 -7.25 18.17 -2.61
CA VAL A 146 -8.08 16.95 -2.59
C VAL A 146 -9.11 17.00 -1.47
N SER A 147 -8.71 17.42 -0.26
CA SER A 147 -9.64 17.52 0.87
C SER A 147 -10.79 18.49 0.58
N ASN A 148 -10.47 19.67 0.04
CA ASN A 148 -11.47 20.69 -0.27
C ASN A 148 -12.40 20.24 -1.39
N VAL A 149 -11.86 19.74 -2.51
CA VAL A 149 -12.66 19.22 -3.63
C VAL A 149 -13.58 18.11 -3.16
N THR A 150 -13.10 17.22 -2.28
CA THR A 150 -13.92 16.12 -1.82
C THR A 150 -15.09 16.59 -0.95
N HIS A 151 -14.90 17.63 -0.13
CA HIS A 151 -15.99 18.26 0.63
C HIS A 151 -17.05 18.90 -0.31
N GLU A 152 -16.58 19.61 -1.34
CA GLU A 152 -17.45 20.27 -2.32
C GLU A 152 -18.18 19.28 -3.22
N LEU A 153 -17.62 18.09 -3.47
CA LEU A 153 -18.30 17.01 -4.19
C LEU A 153 -19.29 16.25 -3.29
N ARG A 154 -18.96 16.04 -2.01
CA ARG A 154 -19.82 15.29 -1.08
C ARG A 154 -21.17 15.95 -0.87
N THR A 155 -21.20 17.28 -0.72
CA THR A 155 -22.42 18.04 -0.43
C THR A 155 -23.52 17.87 -1.48
N PRO A 156 -23.28 18.11 -2.79
CA PRO A 156 -24.31 17.91 -3.81
C PRO A 156 -24.70 16.44 -3.99
N VAL A 157 -23.75 15.50 -3.86
CA VAL A 157 -24.04 14.06 -3.96
C VAL A 157 -24.96 13.59 -2.83
N ASN A 158 -24.71 14.03 -1.59
CA ASN A 158 -25.59 13.75 -0.46
C ASN A 158 -26.98 14.39 -0.63
N GLY A 159 -27.05 15.57 -1.26
CA GLY A 159 -28.33 16.20 -1.62
C GLY A 159 -29.13 15.37 -2.61
N ILE A 160 -28.51 14.91 -3.70
CA ILE A 160 -29.14 14.05 -4.70
C ILE A 160 -29.56 12.71 -4.08
N MET A 161 -28.70 12.12 -3.25
CA MET A 161 -28.98 10.88 -2.51
C MET A 161 -30.22 11.03 -1.63
N GLY A 162 -30.30 12.10 -0.83
CA GLY A 162 -31.42 12.36 0.06
C GLY A 162 -32.73 12.55 -0.71
N ILE A 163 -32.70 13.30 -1.82
CA ILE A 163 -33.87 13.51 -2.68
C ILE A 163 -34.30 12.18 -3.33
N SER A 164 -33.36 11.40 -3.85
CA SER A 164 -33.62 10.08 -4.42
C SER A 164 -34.29 9.15 -3.40
N LYS A 165 -33.77 9.10 -2.16
CA LYS A 165 -34.37 8.32 -1.08
C LYS A 165 -35.80 8.77 -0.75
N ASN A 166 -36.04 10.08 -0.66
CA ASN A 166 -37.38 10.61 -0.42
C ASN A 166 -38.36 10.26 -1.56
N LEU A 167 -37.90 10.28 -2.81
CA LEU A 167 -38.74 9.89 -3.95
C LEU A 167 -39.11 8.41 -3.91
N LEU A 168 -38.22 7.53 -3.45
CA LEU A 168 -38.51 6.09 -3.26
C LEU A 168 -39.64 5.82 -2.26
N GLU A 169 -39.94 6.77 -1.37
CA GLU A 169 -41.05 6.69 -0.40
C GLU A 169 -42.40 7.18 -0.97
N THR A 170 -42.42 7.66 -2.22
CA THR A 170 -43.63 8.14 -2.91
C THR A 170 -44.23 7.09 -3.84
N ASP A 171 -45.45 7.33 -4.33
CA ASP A 171 -46.09 6.49 -5.35
C ASP A 171 -45.38 6.65 -6.70
N LEU A 172 -44.50 5.69 -7.01
CA LEU A 172 -43.73 5.61 -8.26
C LEU A 172 -44.20 4.43 -9.09
N ASP A 173 -44.21 4.59 -10.42
CA ASP A 173 -44.31 3.44 -11.31
C ASP A 173 -43.02 2.60 -11.32
N ALA A 174 -43.07 1.38 -11.89
CA ALA A 174 -41.95 0.45 -11.89
C ALA A 174 -40.70 1.01 -12.59
N GLN A 175 -40.88 1.77 -13.67
CA GLN A 175 -39.77 2.33 -14.44
C GLN A 175 -39.11 3.52 -13.72
N GLN A 176 -39.91 4.35 -13.06
CA GLN A 176 -39.45 5.44 -12.20
C GLN A 176 -38.68 4.91 -10.99
N LYS A 177 -39.22 3.87 -10.33
CA LYS A 177 -38.57 3.24 -9.18
C LYS A 177 -37.21 2.66 -9.56
N GLU A 178 -37.12 1.98 -10.70
CA GLU A 178 -35.85 1.46 -11.20
C GLU A 178 -34.85 2.59 -11.51
N SER A 179 -35.31 3.65 -12.18
CA SER A 179 -34.46 4.81 -12.47
C SER A 179 -33.92 5.47 -11.20
N ILE A 180 -34.75 5.62 -10.16
CA ILE A 180 -34.36 6.22 -8.90
C ILE A 180 -33.40 5.30 -8.12
N ASN A 181 -33.59 3.98 -8.16
CA ASN A 181 -32.64 3.01 -7.59
C ASN A 181 -31.26 3.12 -8.25
N ILE A 182 -31.21 3.28 -9.58
CA ILE A 182 -29.96 3.50 -10.31
C ILE A 182 -29.27 4.81 -9.87
N ILE A 183 -30.03 5.90 -9.71
CA ILE A 183 -29.50 7.17 -9.21
C ILE A 183 -28.92 7.00 -7.80
N HIS A 184 -29.68 6.34 -6.90
CA HIS A 184 -29.24 6.07 -5.54
C HIS A 184 -27.95 5.26 -5.52
N MET A 185 -27.87 4.18 -6.30
CA MET A 185 -26.66 3.36 -6.45
C MET A 185 -25.47 4.20 -6.94
N CYS A 186 -25.66 5.04 -7.97
CA CYS A 186 -24.61 5.91 -8.49
C CYS A 186 -24.09 6.90 -7.44
N CYS A 187 -25.00 7.51 -6.66
CA CYS A 187 -24.62 8.40 -5.56
C CYS A 187 -23.85 7.65 -4.47
N SER A 188 -24.24 6.42 -4.13
CA SER A 188 -23.57 5.61 -3.10
C SER A 188 -22.14 5.30 -3.52
N ASN A 189 -21.97 4.84 -4.77
CA ASN A 189 -20.66 4.55 -5.34
C ASN A 189 -19.79 5.81 -5.38
N MET A 190 -20.36 6.98 -5.70
CA MET A 190 -19.62 8.23 -5.72
C MET A 190 -19.17 8.67 -4.32
N ILE A 191 -20.02 8.52 -3.30
CA ILE A 191 -19.66 8.77 -1.90
C ILE A 191 -18.52 7.84 -1.46
N GLU A 192 -18.55 6.58 -1.85
CA GLU A 192 -17.49 5.62 -1.55
C GLU A 192 -16.16 6.04 -2.20
N ILE A 193 -16.17 6.43 -3.47
CA ILE A 193 -14.98 6.93 -4.18
C ILE A 193 -14.42 8.20 -3.50
N ILE A 194 -15.30 9.14 -3.14
CA ILE A 194 -15.00 10.36 -2.40
C ILE A 194 -14.33 10.02 -1.06
N ASN A 195 -14.90 9.09 -0.29
CA ASN A 195 -14.35 8.69 1.00
C ASN A 195 -12.98 8.00 0.84
N ASN A 196 -12.84 7.10 -0.13
CA ASN A 196 -11.57 6.46 -0.45
C ASN A 196 -10.49 7.48 -0.84
N LEU A 197 -10.84 8.50 -1.61
CA LEU A 197 -9.92 9.57 -1.99
C LEU A 197 -9.47 10.43 -0.78
N LEU A 198 -10.39 10.73 0.14
CA LEU A 198 -10.07 11.45 1.38
C LEU A 198 -9.17 10.63 2.30
N ASP A 199 -9.48 9.35 2.48
CA ASP A 199 -8.69 8.46 3.30
C ASP A 199 -7.28 8.32 2.71
N PHE A 200 -7.16 8.11 1.40
CA PHE A 200 -5.87 8.11 0.71
C PHE A 200 -5.07 9.42 0.93
N SER A 201 -5.71 10.59 0.80
CA SER A 201 -5.07 11.89 1.03
C SER A 201 -4.57 12.06 2.48
N LYS A 202 -5.33 11.54 3.47
CA LYS A 202 -4.92 11.57 4.89
C LYS A 202 -3.75 10.63 5.17
N LEU A 203 -3.76 9.45 4.55
CA LEU A 203 -2.70 8.45 4.64
C LEU A 203 -1.39 8.99 4.05
N GLU A 204 -1.41 9.51 2.82
CA GLU A 204 -0.23 10.13 2.19
C GLU A 204 0.31 11.35 2.97
N ALA A 205 -0.56 12.06 3.69
CA ALA A 205 -0.15 13.20 4.52
C ALA A 205 0.47 12.79 5.86
N GLY A 206 0.47 11.51 6.22
CA GLY A 206 0.83 11.03 7.56
C GLY A 206 -0.07 11.58 8.67
N LYS A 207 -1.27 12.06 8.33
CA LYS A 207 -2.23 12.69 9.26
C LYS A 207 -3.30 11.71 9.75
N PHE A 208 -3.15 10.44 9.43
CA PHE A 208 -4.08 9.41 9.81
C PHE A 208 -3.75 8.92 11.23
N THR A 209 -4.76 8.89 12.10
CA THR A 209 -4.62 8.43 13.48
C THR A 209 -5.55 7.25 13.69
N LEU A 210 -5.01 6.14 14.20
CA LEU A 210 -5.80 4.99 14.62
C LEU A 210 -6.59 5.34 15.89
N GLU A 211 -7.86 4.97 15.93
CA GLU A 211 -8.70 5.11 17.11
C GLU A 211 -8.82 3.76 17.83
N GLU A 212 -7.84 3.44 18.67
CA GLU A 212 -7.87 2.20 19.46
C GLU A 212 -9.00 2.23 20.50
N ARG A 213 -9.92 1.26 20.42
CA ARG A 213 -11.01 1.06 21.36
C ARG A 213 -11.16 -0.43 21.67
N GLU A 214 -11.73 -0.75 22.82
CA GLU A 214 -12.12 -2.12 23.16
C GLU A 214 -13.38 -2.52 22.41
N PHE A 215 -13.36 -3.67 21.72
CA PHE A 215 -14.51 -4.23 21.01
C PHE A 215 -14.50 -5.77 21.02
N SER A 216 -15.65 -6.41 20.79
CA SER A 216 -15.71 -7.86 20.54
C SER A 216 -15.27 -8.16 19.12
N PHE A 217 -14.21 -8.96 18.97
CA PHE A 217 -13.69 -9.33 17.66
C PHE A 217 -14.70 -10.14 16.85
N ARG A 218 -15.40 -11.08 17.50
CA ARG A 218 -16.39 -11.94 16.83
C ARG A 218 -17.60 -11.16 16.36
N GLU A 219 -18.12 -10.25 17.20
CA GLU A 219 -19.22 -9.37 16.80
C GLU A 219 -18.82 -8.46 15.63
N ALA A 220 -17.59 -7.95 15.62
CA ALA A 220 -17.09 -7.16 14.49
C ALA A 220 -17.05 -8.00 13.19
N MET A 221 -16.53 -9.22 13.24
CA MET A 221 -16.52 -10.13 12.08
C MET A 221 -17.95 -10.45 11.59
N ASP A 222 -18.89 -10.73 12.51
CA ASP A 222 -20.29 -10.97 12.16
C ASP A 222 -20.94 -9.76 11.46
N LYS A 223 -20.68 -8.53 11.94
CA LYS A 223 -21.17 -7.30 11.29
C LYS A 223 -20.59 -7.16 9.88
N ILE A 224 -19.29 -7.39 9.71
CA ILE A 224 -18.63 -7.30 8.40
C ILE A 224 -19.26 -8.29 7.43
N ILE A 225 -19.49 -9.54 7.85
CA ILE A 225 -20.15 -10.53 7.00
C ILE A 225 -21.58 -10.13 6.68
N ALA A 226 -22.37 -9.69 7.67
CA ALA A 226 -23.75 -9.28 7.48
C ALA A 226 -23.90 -8.11 6.47
N MET A 227 -22.91 -7.22 6.38
CA MET A 227 -22.90 -6.13 5.40
C MET A 227 -22.72 -6.61 3.95
N ASN A 228 -22.04 -7.75 3.75
CA ASN A 228 -21.66 -8.25 2.43
C ASN A 228 -22.52 -9.45 1.96
N ILE A 229 -23.20 -10.12 2.89
CA ILE A 229 -23.90 -11.39 2.64
C ILE A 229 -24.98 -11.29 1.56
N ASN A 230 -25.71 -10.18 1.49
CA ASN A 230 -26.75 -10.00 0.46
C ASN A 230 -26.15 -10.01 -0.94
N GLN A 231 -25.03 -9.31 -1.17
CA GLN A 231 -24.36 -9.27 -2.47
C GLN A 231 -23.77 -10.63 -2.86
N ILE A 232 -23.20 -11.34 -1.89
CA ILE A 232 -22.67 -12.71 -2.04
C ILE A 232 -23.79 -13.66 -2.50
N ASN A 233 -24.94 -13.63 -1.82
CA ASN A 233 -26.08 -14.49 -2.12
C ASN A 233 -26.77 -14.14 -3.43
N GLU A 234 -26.85 -12.85 -3.77
CA GLU A 234 -27.37 -12.42 -5.07
C GLU A 234 -26.55 -12.99 -6.24
N LYS A 235 -25.24 -13.17 -6.06
CA LYS A 235 -24.37 -13.88 -7.02
C LYS A 235 -24.40 -15.40 -6.86
N GLY A 236 -24.99 -15.92 -5.79
CA GLY A 236 -25.04 -17.34 -5.48
C GLY A 236 -23.72 -17.93 -4.97
N LEU A 237 -22.81 -17.10 -4.48
CA LEU A 237 -21.52 -17.55 -3.94
C LEU A 237 -21.71 -18.11 -2.52
N ARG A 238 -20.90 -19.09 -2.13
CA ARG A 238 -20.80 -19.53 -0.72
C ARG A 238 -19.81 -18.64 0.03
N LEU A 239 -20.10 -18.34 1.30
CA LEU A 239 -19.17 -17.66 2.20
C LEU A 239 -18.85 -18.54 3.40
N LEU A 240 -17.56 -18.78 3.61
CA LEU A 240 -17.02 -19.50 4.77
C LEU A 240 -16.24 -18.53 5.65
N LEU A 241 -16.49 -18.56 6.95
CA LEU A 241 -15.75 -17.79 7.95
C LEU A 241 -15.15 -18.73 9.00
N ASN A 242 -13.83 -18.71 9.12
CA ASN A 242 -13.10 -19.49 10.11
C ASN A 242 -12.35 -18.54 11.05
N ILE A 243 -12.68 -18.58 12.33
CA ILE A 243 -12.02 -17.77 13.36
C ILE A 243 -11.35 -18.71 14.36
N SER A 244 -10.03 -18.59 14.51
CA SER A 244 -9.27 -19.38 15.48
C SER A 244 -9.80 -19.19 16.91
N PRO A 245 -9.92 -20.27 17.70
CA PRO A 245 -10.31 -20.18 19.10
C PRO A 245 -9.29 -19.45 19.97
N GLU A 246 -8.05 -19.31 19.50
CA GLU A 246 -6.98 -18.68 20.26
C GLU A 246 -7.05 -17.15 20.27
N ILE A 247 -7.93 -16.57 19.44
CA ILE A 247 -8.17 -15.13 19.35
C ILE A 247 -9.03 -14.70 20.56
N PRO A 248 -8.58 -13.71 21.35
CA PRO A 248 -9.36 -13.19 22.46
C PRO A 248 -10.72 -12.66 22.02
N GLU A 249 -11.75 -12.84 22.86
CA GLU A 249 -13.10 -12.35 22.56
C GLU A 249 -13.15 -10.84 22.42
N ARG A 250 -12.44 -10.14 23.33
CA ARG A 250 -12.30 -8.69 23.32
C ARG A 250 -10.84 -8.30 23.08
N ILE A 251 -10.66 -7.37 22.17
CA ILE A 251 -9.37 -6.80 21.81
C ILE A 251 -9.47 -5.28 21.79
N ILE A 252 -8.34 -4.62 21.92
CA ILE A 252 -8.19 -3.17 21.79
C ILE A 252 -7.50 -2.91 20.45
N GLY A 253 -8.17 -2.18 19.58
CA GLY A 253 -7.71 -1.84 18.23
C GLY A 253 -8.73 -0.96 17.52
N ASP A 254 -8.55 -0.72 16.23
CA ASP A 254 -9.46 0.12 15.44
C ASP A 254 -10.44 -0.76 14.63
N GLU A 255 -11.61 -1.07 15.21
CA GLU A 255 -12.69 -1.87 14.59
C GLU A 255 -13.08 -1.33 13.21
N LEU A 256 -13.08 0.00 13.03
CA LEU A 256 -13.49 0.64 11.80
C LEU A 256 -12.49 0.36 10.67
N ARG A 257 -11.19 0.37 10.97
CA ARG A 257 -10.15 0.08 9.94
C ARG A 257 -10.09 -1.39 9.58
N ILE A 258 -10.26 -2.28 10.55
CA ILE A 258 -10.39 -3.71 10.29
C ILE A 258 -11.60 -3.96 9.38
N THR A 259 -12.74 -3.33 9.69
CA THR A 259 -13.96 -3.37 8.86
C THR A 259 -13.68 -2.86 7.46
N GLN A 260 -12.96 -1.75 7.32
CA GLN A 260 -12.62 -1.15 6.03
C GLN A 260 -11.70 -2.06 5.20
N ILE A 261 -10.67 -2.66 5.80
CA ILE A 261 -9.75 -3.58 5.14
C ILE A 261 -10.53 -4.81 4.62
N LEU A 262 -11.27 -5.48 5.51
CA LEU A 262 -12.00 -6.69 5.16
C LEU A 262 -13.11 -6.44 4.15
N THR A 263 -13.86 -5.35 4.29
CA THR A 263 -14.91 -5.00 3.33
C THR A 263 -14.33 -4.76 1.94
N ASN A 264 -13.18 -4.09 1.81
CA ASN A 264 -12.51 -3.92 0.52
C ASN A 264 -12.10 -5.26 -0.11
N LEU A 265 -11.51 -6.15 0.68
CA LEU A 265 -11.06 -7.45 0.19
C LEU A 265 -12.24 -8.37 -0.17
N ILE A 266 -13.27 -8.43 0.67
CA ILE A 266 -14.50 -9.19 0.40
C ILE A 266 -15.22 -8.64 -0.83
N ASN A 267 -15.35 -7.31 -0.97
CA ASN A 267 -15.95 -6.72 -2.16
C ASN A 267 -15.17 -7.05 -3.44
N ASN A 268 -13.83 -7.07 -3.38
CA ASN A 268 -13.01 -7.53 -4.50
C ASN A 268 -13.26 -9.01 -4.80
N ALA A 269 -13.30 -9.88 -3.79
CA ALA A 269 -13.60 -11.30 -3.95
C ALA A 269 -14.99 -11.51 -4.59
N VAL A 270 -16.03 -10.83 -4.08
CA VAL A 270 -17.39 -10.85 -4.65
C VAL A 270 -17.40 -10.36 -6.09
N LYS A 271 -16.71 -9.26 -6.37
CA LYS A 271 -16.65 -8.65 -7.70
C LYS A 271 -16.05 -9.60 -8.74
N PHE A 272 -14.93 -10.26 -8.40
CA PHE A 272 -14.13 -11.06 -9.32
C PHE A 272 -14.46 -12.56 -9.32
N THR A 273 -15.31 -13.00 -8.40
CA THR A 273 -15.84 -14.37 -8.36
C THR A 273 -17.22 -14.43 -9.00
N SER A 274 -17.34 -15.18 -10.09
CA SER A 274 -18.63 -15.42 -10.75
C SER A 274 -19.37 -16.64 -10.18
N MET A 275 -18.63 -17.59 -9.62
CA MET A 275 -19.13 -18.86 -9.10
C MET A 275 -18.12 -19.44 -8.11
N GLY A 276 -18.61 -20.22 -7.14
CA GLY A 276 -17.79 -20.91 -6.15
C GLY A 276 -17.92 -20.28 -4.78
N GLN A 277 -16.80 -20.01 -4.12
CA GLN A 277 -16.81 -19.61 -2.71
C GLN A 277 -15.79 -18.52 -2.39
N ILE A 278 -16.10 -17.81 -1.31
CA ILE A 278 -15.20 -16.88 -0.64
C ILE A 278 -14.94 -17.44 0.75
N VAL A 279 -13.68 -17.53 1.13
CA VAL A 279 -13.27 -18.03 2.45
C VAL A 279 -12.52 -16.93 3.18
N VAL A 280 -12.94 -16.64 4.40
CA VAL A 280 -12.28 -15.70 5.30
C VAL A 280 -11.75 -16.47 6.49
N ASP A 281 -10.43 -16.55 6.60
CA ASP A 281 -9.75 -17.20 7.71
C ASP A 281 -9.07 -16.15 8.58
N VAL A 282 -9.19 -16.31 9.89
CA VAL A 282 -8.47 -15.49 10.87
C VAL A 282 -7.80 -16.39 11.90
N VAL A 283 -6.49 -16.23 12.04
CA VAL A 283 -5.68 -16.99 12.99
C VAL A 283 -4.84 -16.04 13.85
N LYS A 284 -4.52 -16.48 15.07
CA LYS A 284 -3.51 -15.83 15.90
C LYS A 284 -2.15 -16.43 15.54
N THR A 285 -1.19 -15.61 15.14
CA THR A 285 0.16 -16.06 14.76
C THR A 285 1.17 -15.86 15.88
N MET A 286 1.01 -14.81 16.68
CA MET A 286 1.93 -14.46 17.75
C MET A 286 1.20 -13.76 18.90
N GLU A 287 1.68 -13.98 20.12
CA GLU A 287 1.25 -13.25 21.32
C GLU A 287 2.50 -12.91 22.14
N LEU A 288 2.74 -11.61 22.36
CA LEU A 288 3.85 -11.10 23.16
C LEU A 288 3.30 -10.06 24.14
N ASN A 289 3.32 -10.40 25.43
CA ASN A 289 2.74 -9.59 26.51
C ASN A 289 1.25 -9.30 26.27
N ASP A 290 0.89 -8.02 26.10
CA ASP A 290 -0.43 -7.52 25.80
C ASP A 290 -0.70 -7.44 24.28
N THR A 291 0.30 -7.64 23.44
CA THR A 291 0.18 -7.51 21.99
C THR A 291 -0.07 -8.87 21.33
N VAL A 292 -1.10 -8.94 20.50
CA VAL A 292 -1.50 -10.12 19.73
C VAL A 292 -1.41 -9.79 18.25
N GLU A 293 -0.74 -10.65 17.49
CA GLU A 293 -0.73 -10.59 16.03
C GLU A 293 -1.84 -11.50 15.48
N LEU A 294 -2.71 -10.89 14.67
CA LEU A 294 -3.78 -11.57 13.95
C LEU A 294 -3.43 -11.60 12.47
N PHE A 295 -3.56 -12.79 11.87
CA PHE A 295 -3.34 -13.01 10.45
C PHE A 295 -4.65 -13.39 9.78
N PHE A 296 -4.97 -12.68 8.72
CA PHE A 296 -6.21 -12.79 7.96
C PHE A 296 -5.89 -13.32 6.57
N MET A 297 -6.77 -14.17 6.04
CA MET A 297 -6.73 -14.62 4.65
C MET A 297 -8.13 -14.48 4.06
N VAL A 298 -8.23 -13.78 2.94
CA VAL A 298 -9.45 -13.69 2.11
C VAL A 298 -9.15 -14.39 0.80
N MET A 299 -9.73 -15.57 0.63
CA MET A 299 -9.55 -16.45 -0.51
C MET A 299 -10.81 -16.42 -1.38
N ASP A 300 -10.63 -16.30 -2.68
CA ASP A 300 -11.69 -16.31 -3.67
C ASP A 300 -11.39 -17.34 -4.77
N THR A 301 -12.43 -17.91 -5.38
CA THR A 301 -12.32 -18.85 -6.51
C THR A 301 -12.55 -18.16 -7.86
N GLY A 302 -12.27 -16.86 -7.93
CA GLY A 302 -12.57 -16.02 -9.07
C GLY A 302 -11.58 -16.12 -10.23
N ILE A 303 -11.55 -15.07 -11.06
CA ILE A 303 -10.74 -15.04 -12.28
C ILE A 303 -9.22 -15.11 -12.04
N GLY A 304 -8.77 -14.87 -10.82
CA GLY A 304 -7.35 -14.76 -10.46
C GLY A 304 -6.60 -13.64 -11.19
N ILE A 305 -5.32 -13.50 -10.87
CA ILE A 305 -4.45 -12.41 -11.31
C ILE A 305 -3.22 -13.00 -12.01
N ALA A 306 -2.84 -12.42 -13.15
CA ALA A 306 -1.65 -12.85 -13.86
C ALA A 306 -0.38 -12.35 -13.12
N PRO A 307 0.73 -13.11 -13.13
CA PRO A 307 1.98 -12.71 -12.46
C PRO A 307 2.49 -11.32 -12.88
N GLU A 308 2.31 -10.97 -14.16
CA GLU A 308 2.73 -9.69 -14.76
C GLU A 308 1.98 -8.47 -14.18
N ASP A 309 0.82 -8.69 -13.56
CA ASP A 309 -0.05 -7.65 -13.01
C ASP A 309 0.03 -7.54 -11.49
N MET A 310 0.74 -8.46 -10.81
CA MET A 310 0.93 -8.44 -9.36
C MET A 310 1.61 -7.16 -8.87
N ASP A 311 2.66 -6.71 -9.55
CA ASP A 311 3.43 -5.50 -9.23
C ASP A 311 2.62 -4.20 -9.35
N LYS A 312 1.42 -4.28 -9.92
CA LYS A 312 0.54 -3.15 -10.18
C LYS A 312 -0.61 -3.05 -9.16
N LEU A 313 -0.88 -4.09 -8.37
CA LEU A 313 -2.09 -4.17 -7.53
C LEU A 313 -2.14 -3.11 -6.43
N PHE A 314 -1.00 -2.79 -5.82
CA PHE A 314 -0.91 -1.84 -4.71
C PHE A 314 -0.54 -0.42 -5.14
N LYS A 315 -0.37 -0.17 -6.44
CA LYS A 315 -0.06 1.17 -6.97
C LYS A 315 -1.34 2.01 -7.05
N SER A 316 -1.29 3.23 -6.53
CA SER A 316 -2.42 4.15 -6.54
C SER A 316 -2.94 4.39 -7.97
N PHE A 317 -4.26 4.33 -8.15
CA PHE A 317 -4.94 4.51 -9.45
C PHE A 317 -4.59 3.48 -10.52
N SER A 318 -3.92 2.39 -10.14
CA SER A 318 -3.58 1.31 -11.04
C SER A 318 -4.76 0.35 -11.22
N GLN A 319 -4.98 -0.10 -12.46
CA GLN A 319 -6.01 -1.05 -12.81
C GLN A 319 -5.44 -2.07 -13.81
N VAL A 320 -5.72 -3.35 -13.56
CA VAL A 320 -5.11 -4.47 -14.29
C VAL A 320 -5.62 -4.57 -15.75
N ASP A 321 -6.87 -4.20 -16.04
CA ASP A 321 -7.40 -4.23 -17.42
C ASP A 321 -8.56 -3.24 -17.64
N ALA A 322 -8.50 -2.46 -18.73
CA ALA A 322 -9.55 -1.54 -19.17
C ALA A 322 -10.85 -2.24 -19.59
N SER A 323 -10.79 -3.52 -20.01
CA SER A 323 -11.95 -4.33 -20.37
C SER A 323 -12.77 -4.74 -19.13
N ILE A 324 -12.10 -5.04 -18.02
CA ILE A 324 -12.68 -5.38 -16.72
C ILE A 324 -13.27 -4.11 -16.06
N THR A 325 -12.61 -2.95 -16.19
CA THR A 325 -13.12 -1.67 -15.67
C THR A 325 -14.46 -1.28 -16.29
N ARG A 326 -14.70 -1.57 -17.58
CA ARG A 326 -16.01 -1.33 -18.22
C ARG A 326 -17.14 -2.20 -17.67
N ARG A 327 -16.82 -3.42 -17.21
CA ARG A 327 -17.82 -4.40 -16.73
C ARG A 327 -18.09 -4.30 -15.23
N PHE A 328 -17.10 -3.90 -14.43
CA PHE A 328 -17.21 -3.91 -12.96
C PHE A 328 -16.77 -2.62 -12.24
N GLY A 329 -16.28 -1.59 -12.96
CA GLY A 329 -15.88 -0.31 -12.37
C GLY A 329 -14.71 -0.40 -11.37
N GLY A 330 -14.41 0.68 -10.64
CA GLY A 330 -13.43 0.74 -9.55
C GLY A 330 -12.57 2.00 -9.57
N SER A 331 -12.15 2.49 -8.40
CA SER A 331 -11.27 3.67 -8.28
C SER A 331 -9.78 3.34 -8.42
N GLY A 332 -9.40 2.07 -8.29
CA GLY A 332 -7.99 1.66 -8.19
C GLY A 332 -7.30 2.11 -6.89
N LEU A 333 -8.07 2.55 -5.88
CA LEU A 333 -7.54 3.00 -4.58
C LEU A 333 -7.73 1.97 -3.46
N GLY A 334 -8.70 1.05 -3.58
CA GLY A 334 -9.07 0.13 -2.49
C GLY A 334 -7.91 -0.70 -1.96
N LEU A 335 -7.11 -1.33 -2.84
CA LEU A 335 -5.97 -2.15 -2.42
C LEU A 335 -4.80 -1.31 -1.87
N THR A 336 -4.59 -0.11 -2.39
CA THR A 336 -3.60 0.82 -1.82
C THR A 336 -4.01 1.26 -0.40
N ILE A 337 -5.29 1.58 -0.19
CA ILE A 337 -5.83 1.91 1.14
C ILE A 337 -5.68 0.72 2.09
N VAL A 338 -5.97 -0.51 1.64
CA VAL A 338 -5.73 -1.73 2.43
C VAL A 338 -4.27 -1.82 2.87
N LYS A 339 -3.33 -1.66 1.93
CA LYS A 339 -1.90 -1.72 2.24
C LYS A 339 -1.48 -0.68 3.28
N GLU A 340 -1.82 0.59 3.05
CA GLU A 340 -1.47 1.68 3.94
C GLU A 340 -2.10 1.52 5.34
N LEU A 341 -3.35 1.05 5.42
CA LEU A 341 -3.99 0.78 6.72
C LEU A 341 -3.35 -0.38 7.46
N VAL A 342 -2.99 -1.45 6.75
CA VAL A 342 -2.28 -2.60 7.32
C VAL A 342 -0.91 -2.19 7.84
N GLU A 343 -0.15 -1.41 7.07
CA GLU A 343 1.16 -0.87 7.49
C GLU A 343 1.03 0.06 8.70
N LEU A 344 -0.01 0.90 8.76
CA LEU A 344 -0.31 1.72 9.94
C LEU A 344 -0.67 0.91 11.18
N MET A 345 -1.20 -0.31 11.00
CA MET A 345 -1.52 -1.25 12.08
C MET A 345 -0.37 -2.22 12.38
N ASP A 346 0.86 -1.83 12.04
CA ASP A 346 2.10 -2.59 12.23
C ASP A 346 2.08 -3.99 11.61
N GLY A 347 1.42 -4.12 10.46
CA GLY A 347 1.25 -5.37 9.73
C GLY A 347 1.81 -5.34 8.32
N GLU A 348 1.66 -6.47 7.61
CA GLU A 348 2.06 -6.62 6.21
C GLU A 348 0.94 -7.24 5.38
N VAL A 349 0.84 -6.88 4.09
CA VAL A 349 -0.13 -7.44 3.15
C VAL A 349 0.57 -8.20 2.03
N HIS A 350 0.05 -9.38 1.71
CA HIS A 350 0.56 -10.29 0.69
C HIS A 350 -0.57 -10.75 -0.23
N VAL A 351 -0.20 -11.13 -1.45
CA VAL A 351 -1.14 -11.66 -2.44
C VAL A 351 -0.52 -12.86 -3.15
N GLU A 352 -1.29 -13.94 -3.22
CA GLU A 352 -0.98 -15.13 -4.00
C GLU A 352 -2.16 -15.37 -4.95
N SER A 353 -1.91 -15.46 -6.25
CA SER A 353 -2.98 -15.71 -7.22
C SER A 353 -2.44 -16.31 -8.50
N GLU A 354 -3.27 -17.13 -9.13
CA GLU A 354 -3.03 -17.68 -10.45
C GLU A 354 -4.26 -17.43 -11.32
N LYS A 355 -4.05 -16.96 -12.55
CA LYS A 355 -5.13 -16.68 -13.49
C LYS A 355 -6.00 -17.92 -13.71
N GLY A 356 -7.29 -17.80 -13.41
CA GLY A 356 -8.31 -18.83 -13.53
C GLY A 356 -8.49 -19.73 -12.30
N LYS A 357 -7.67 -19.57 -11.25
CA LYS A 357 -7.76 -20.35 -10.00
C LYS A 357 -8.15 -19.52 -8.77
N GLY A 358 -8.44 -18.24 -8.96
CA GLY A 358 -8.77 -17.32 -7.87
C GLY A 358 -7.57 -16.64 -7.23
N SER A 359 -7.80 -15.97 -6.12
CA SER A 359 -6.81 -15.14 -5.43
C SER A 359 -6.89 -15.33 -3.91
N THR A 360 -5.74 -15.23 -3.26
CA THR A 360 -5.60 -15.21 -1.80
C THR A 360 -4.93 -13.92 -1.41
N PHE A 361 -5.69 -13.03 -0.76
CA PHE A 361 -5.15 -11.84 -0.12
C PHE A 361 -4.96 -12.14 1.36
N SER A 362 -3.73 -11.99 1.85
CA SER A 362 -3.43 -12.21 3.26
C SER A 362 -2.84 -10.95 3.88
N PHE A 363 -3.13 -10.71 5.16
CA PHE A 363 -2.55 -9.60 5.89
C PHE A 363 -2.44 -9.89 7.38
N SER A 364 -1.45 -9.29 8.04
CA SER A 364 -1.34 -9.27 9.50
C SER A 364 -1.72 -7.91 10.07
N ILE A 365 -2.17 -7.88 11.32
CA ILE A 365 -2.29 -6.65 12.13
C ILE A 365 -1.90 -6.96 13.57
N ARG A 366 -1.47 -5.93 14.30
CA ARG A 366 -1.23 -6.03 15.74
C ARG A 366 -2.34 -5.34 16.51
N VAL A 367 -2.85 -6.03 17.53
CA VAL A 367 -3.91 -5.55 18.42
C VAL A 367 -3.53 -5.83 19.85
N LYS A 368 -4.12 -5.11 20.80
CA LYS A 368 -3.88 -5.33 22.23
C LYS A 368 -4.96 -6.23 22.82
N LYS A 369 -4.58 -7.07 23.76
CA LYS A 369 -5.48 -7.89 24.57
C LYS A 369 -6.01 -7.06 25.73
N VAL A 370 -7.27 -7.26 26.09
CA VAL A 370 -7.83 -6.68 27.31
C VAL A 370 -7.30 -7.44 28.52
N GLU A 371 -6.56 -6.78 29.42
CA GLU A 371 -6.25 -7.33 30.74
C GLU A 371 -7.52 -7.28 31.61
N ASN A 372 -8.16 -8.43 31.84
CA ASN A 372 -9.12 -8.57 32.93
C ASN A 372 -9.04 -9.97 33.55
N GLU A 373 -8.88 -9.99 34.88
CA GLU A 373 -8.74 -11.16 35.76
C GLU A 373 -10.05 -11.92 36.02
N TRP A 374 -11.20 -11.49 35.48
CA TRP A 374 -12.51 -12.10 35.76
C TRP A 374 -13.16 -12.76 34.54
N GLU A 375 -13.30 -14.08 34.69
CA GLU A 375 -14.26 -15.00 34.04
C GLU A 375 -14.05 -15.38 32.56
N ASN A 376 -13.04 -16.22 32.41
CA ASN A 376 -13.05 -17.38 31.55
C ASN A 376 -14.19 -18.34 31.95
N LYS A 377 -15.44 -18.17 31.45
CA LYS A 377 -16.52 -19.17 31.61
C LYS A 377 -17.73 -19.04 30.67
N LYS A 378 -17.50 -18.76 29.40
CA LYS A 378 -18.26 -19.44 28.32
C LYS A 378 -17.27 -19.78 27.22
N ALA A 379 -16.91 -21.06 27.13
CA ALA A 379 -16.30 -21.60 25.94
C ALA A 379 -17.33 -21.46 24.81
N TYR A 380 -17.28 -20.35 24.08
CA TYR A 380 -17.95 -20.26 22.80
C TYR A 380 -17.20 -21.18 21.84
N SER A 381 -17.95 -22.00 21.12
CA SER A 381 -17.40 -23.00 20.20
C SER A 381 -16.46 -22.33 19.20
N SER A 382 -15.24 -22.86 19.10
CA SER A 382 -14.46 -22.78 17.87
C SER A 382 -15.35 -23.24 16.74
N GLY A 383 -15.66 -22.37 15.79
CA GLY A 383 -16.59 -22.69 14.73
C GLY A 383 -16.03 -22.29 13.39
N LYS A 384 -16.10 -23.23 12.45
CA LYS A 384 -16.21 -22.89 11.05
C LYS A 384 -17.67 -22.57 10.79
N PHE A 385 -17.96 -21.41 10.20
CA PHE A 385 -19.32 -20.96 9.96
C PHE A 385 -19.59 -20.87 8.46
N VAL A 386 -20.80 -21.26 8.07
CA VAL A 386 -21.36 -21.02 6.74
C VAL A 386 -22.50 -20.03 6.91
N TYR A 387 -22.53 -19.03 6.02
CA TYR A 387 -23.62 -18.05 5.97
C TYR A 387 -24.44 -18.27 4.69
N ASP A 388 -25.75 -18.48 4.84
CA ASP A 388 -26.65 -18.94 3.76
C ASP A 388 -27.74 -17.93 3.35
N GLY A 389 -27.53 -16.63 3.57
CA GLY A 389 -28.60 -15.64 3.38
C GLY A 389 -28.61 -14.64 4.51
N THR A 390 -29.01 -15.15 5.67
CA THR A 390 -29.22 -14.37 6.89
C THR A 390 -28.92 -15.19 8.15
N SER A 391 -28.61 -16.48 8.04
CA SER A 391 -28.38 -17.35 9.19
C SER A 391 -26.92 -17.79 9.29
N ARG A 392 -26.37 -17.67 10.49
CA ARG A 392 -25.08 -18.21 10.88
C ARG A 392 -25.31 -19.66 11.30
N LYS A 393 -24.68 -20.61 10.60
CA LYS A 393 -24.75 -22.04 10.91
C LYS A 393 -23.35 -22.58 11.15
N GLU A 394 -23.20 -23.48 12.13
CA GLU A 394 -21.94 -24.22 12.29
C GLU A 394 -21.80 -25.21 11.13
N ILE A 395 -20.58 -25.40 10.62
CA ILE A 395 -20.31 -26.37 9.55
C ILE A 395 -20.73 -27.79 9.96
N SER A 396 -20.65 -28.14 11.24
CA SER A 396 -21.09 -29.44 11.75
C SER A 396 -22.60 -29.69 11.61
N ASP A 397 -23.41 -28.65 11.42
CA ASP A 397 -24.87 -28.73 11.30
C ASP A 397 -25.34 -28.77 9.84
N ILE A 398 -24.41 -28.80 8.87
CA ILE A 398 -24.70 -28.78 7.44
C ILE A 398 -24.11 -30.04 6.80
N ASP A 399 -24.96 -30.92 6.27
CA ASP A 399 -24.57 -32.10 5.47
C ASP A 399 -23.98 -31.75 4.08
N GLU A 400 -23.32 -30.59 3.93
CA GLU A 400 -22.69 -30.17 2.66
C GLU A 400 -21.18 -30.10 2.83
N GLU A 401 -20.48 -31.06 2.21
CA GLU A 401 -19.02 -31.03 2.09
C GLU A 401 -18.55 -29.71 1.44
N MET A 402 -17.42 -29.20 1.93
CA MET A 402 -16.73 -28.04 1.35
C MET A 402 -16.50 -28.34 -0.13
N TYR A 403 -16.94 -27.44 -1.02
CA TYR A 403 -16.77 -27.66 -2.45
C TYR A 403 -15.29 -27.88 -2.76
N ASP A 404 -14.96 -29.02 -3.36
CA ASP A 404 -13.64 -29.20 -3.96
C ASP A 404 -13.65 -28.42 -5.29
N ILE A 405 -12.83 -27.38 -5.37
CA ILE A 405 -12.78 -26.46 -6.51
C ILE A 405 -12.44 -27.23 -7.79
N GLU A 406 -11.61 -28.29 -7.70
CA GLU A 406 -11.31 -29.13 -8.86
C GLU A 406 -12.52 -29.97 -9.29
N GLU A 407 -13.37 -30.38 -8.35
CA GLU A 407 -14.58 -31.14 -8.64
C GLU A 407 -15.69 -30.27 -9.24
N ILE A 408 -15.87 -29.01 -8.83
CA ILE A 408 -16.90 -28.13 -9.44
C ILE A 408 -16.70 -27.95 -10.96
N TYR A 409 -15.45 -27.88 -11.43
CA TYR A 409 -15.15 -27.77 -12.86
C TYR A 409 -15.02 -29.13 -13.56
N ARG A 410 -15.02 -30.23 -12.80
CA ARG A 410 -15.06 -31.58 -13.34
C ARG A 410 -16.50 -31.95 -13.69
N LEU A 411 -16.82 -31.84 -14.97
CA LEU A 411 -18.14 -32.18 -15.49
C LEU A 411 -18.61 -33.56 -15.01
N GLY A 412 -19.73 -33.59 -14.27
CA GLY A 412 -20.33 -34.82 -13.75
C GLY A 412 -19.93 -35.24 -12.33
N SER A 413 -19.12 -34.46 -11.60
CA SER A 413 -19.00 -34.60 -10.14
C SER A 413 -20.32 -34.22 -9.43
N GLU A 414 -20.50 -34.66 -8.18
CA GLU A 414 -21.69 -34.28 -7.39
C GLU A 414 -21.77 -32.76 -7.18
N ASP A 415 -20.63 -32.11 -6.95
CA ASP A 415 -20.53 -30.66 -6.78
C ASP A 415 -20.83 -29.88 -8.07
N ASN A 416 -20.31 -30.34 -9.21
CA ASN A 416 -20.62 -29.77 -10.52
C ASN A 416 -22.11 -29.90 -10.85
N LYS A 417 -22.70 -31.08 -10.60
CA LYS A 417 -24.13 -31.33 -10.82
C LYS A 417 -25.01 -30.42 -9.97
N LYS A 418 -24.67 -30.27 -8.69
CA LYS A 418 -25.39 -29.41 -7.74
C LYS A 418 -25.32 -27.94 -8.15
N GLU A 419 -24.13 -27.48 -8.54
CA GLU A 419 -23.93 -26.09 -8.95
C GLU A 419 -24.60 -25.78 -10.30
N ILE A 420 -24.56 -26.70 -11.27
CA ILE A 420 -25.31 -26.59 -12.53
C ILE A 420 -26.80 -26.44 -12.24
N LYS A 421 -27.36 -27.30 -11.38
CA LYS A 421 -28.78 -27.27 -11.04
C LYS A 421 -29.18 -25.94 -10.39
N ASN A 422 -28.43 -25.50 -9.38
CA ASN A 422 -28.67 -24.24 -8.67
C ASN A 422 -28.57 -23.02 -9.61
N THR A 423 -27.55 -23.01 -10.47
CA THR A 423 -27.34 -21.92 -11.44
C THR A 423 -28.46 -21.90 -12.50
N MET A 424 -28.89 -23.07 -12.99
CA MET A 424 -30.00 -23.17 -13.95
C MET A 424 -31.33 -22.69 -13.34
N GLU A 425 -31.62 -23.03 -12.08
CA GLU A 425 -32.81 -22.55 -11.36
C GLU A 425 -32.81 -21.02 -11.22
N LYS A 426 -31.67 -20.41 -10.88
CA LYS A 426 -31.54 -18.94 -10.81
C LYS A 426 -31.65 -18.28 -12.18
N LEU A 427 -31.08 -18.91 -13.21
CA LEU A 427 -31.10 -18.42 -14.58
C LEU A 427 -32.53 -18.30 -15.11
N ILE A 428 -33.36 -19.33 -14.94
CA ILE A 428 -34.74 -19.29 -15.45
C ILE A 428 -35.57 -18.22 -14.73
N ILE A 429 -35.42 -18.07 -13.42
CA ILE A 429 -36.08 -17.01 -12.65
C ILE A 429 -35.67 -15.63 -13.19
N CYS A 430 -34.39 -15.41 -13.44
CA CYS A 430 -33.91 -14.12 -13.99
C CYS A 430 -34.46 -13.85 -15.39
N ILE A 431 -34.58 -14.87 -16.25
CA ILE A 431 -35.16 -14.75 -17.59
C ILE A 431 -36.66 -14.41 -17.49
N GLU A 432 -37.40 -15.09 -16.62
CA GLU A 432 -38.84 -14.86 -16.41
C GLU A 432 -39.13 -13.48 -15.79
N MET A 433 -38.23 -12.98 -14.94
CA MET A 433 -38.31 -11.65 -14.36
C MET A 433 -37.74 -10.54 -15.25
N GLU A 434 -37.33 -10.86 -16.49
CA GLU A 434 -36.68 -9.95 -17.44
C GLU A 434 -35.42 -9.24 -16.85
N ASN A 435 -34.76 -9.88 -15.89
CA ASN A 435 -33.51 -9.38 -15.30
C ASN A 435 -32.31 -9.86 -16.14
N TRP A 436 -32.11 -9.22 -17.28
CA TRP A 436 -31.16 -9.66 -18.32
C TRP A 436 -29.70 -9.64 -17.87
N ASP A 437 -29.29 -8.68 -17.05
CA ASP A 437 -27.91 -8.59 -16.56
C ASP A 437 -27.56 -9.78 -15.65
N LYS A 438 -28.46 -10.13 -14.71
CA LYS A 438 -28.28 -11.31 -13.85
C LYS A 438 -28.41 -12.61 -14.64
N ALA A 439 -29.35 -12.67 -15.58
CA ALA A 439 -29.49 -13.81 -16.47
C ALA A 439 -28.22 -14.04 -17.31
N GLU A 440 -27.56 -12.99 -17.80
CA GLU A 440 -26.33 -13.11 -18.58
C GLU A 440 -25.20 -13.69 -17.72
N MET A 441 -25.07 -13.22 -16.46
CA MET A 441 -24.11 -13.77 -15.52
C MET A 441 -24.33 -15.27 -15.29
N PHE A 442 -25.55 -15.70 -15.00
CA PHE A 442 -25.84 -17.11 -14.77
C PHE A 442 -25.66 -17.96 -16.04
N ALA A 443 -26.01 -17.43 -17.23
CA ALA A 443 -25.79 -18.13 -18.49
C ALA A 443 -24.30 -18.33 -18.81
N GLU A 444 -23.45 -17.32 -18.50
CA GLU A 444 -22.00 -17.44 -18.60
C GLU A 444 -21.47 -18.52 -17.63
N THR A 445 -22.00 -18.56 -16.40
CA THR A 445 -21.64 -19.57 -15.39
C THR A 445 -21.99 -20.99 -15.83
N VAL A 446 -23.22 -21.22 -16.32
CA VAL A 446 -23.63 -22.54 -16.86
C VAL A 446 -22.70 -22.99 -17.98
N LYS A 447 -22.32 -22.08 -18.89
CA LYS A 447 -21.39 -22.39 -19.99
C LYS A 447 -19.99 -22.77 -19.51
N LYS A 448 -19.48 -22.16 -18.44
CA LYS A 448 -18.20 -22.54 -17.83
C LYS A 448 -18.28 -23.92 -17.16
N LEU A 449 -19.37 -24.20 -16.44
CA LEU A 449 -19.59 -25.49 -15.77
C LEU A 449 -19.63 -26.68 -16.73
N VAL A 450 -20.05 -26.46 -17.98
CA VAL A 450 -20.15 -27.48 -19.02
C VAL A 450 -19.04 -27.39 -20.07
N GLU A 451 -17.97 -26.62 -19.81
CA GLU A 451 -16.96 -26.29 -20.82
C GLU A 451 -16.27 -27.53 -21.43
N SER A 452 -16.14 -28.60 -20.64
CA SER A 452 -15.52 -29.86 -21.02
C SER A 452 -16.30 -30.65 -22.08
N ASP A 453 -17.60 -30.41 -22.24
CA ASP A 453 -18.45 -31.07 -23.24
C ASP A 453 -18.82 -30.12 -24.39
N LYS A 454 -18.49 -30.52 -25.62
CA LYS A 454 -18.67 -29.67 -26.81
C LYS A 454 -20.12 -29.39 -27.15
N GLU A 455 -21.03 -30.32 -26.87
CA GLU A 455 -22.45 -30.18 -27.21
C GLU A 455 -23.17 -29.32 -26.17
N LEU A 456 -22.95 -29.58 -24.88
CA LEU A 456 -23.45 -28.77 -23.78
C LEU A 456 -22.92 -27.33 -23.86
N LYS A 457 -21.62 -27.13 -24.09
CA LYS A 457 -21.03 -25.79 -24.27
C LYS A 457 -21.68 -25.02 -25.42
N ARG A 458 -21.99 -25.70 -26.53
CA ARG A 458 -22.65 -25.06 -27.69
C ARG A 458 -24.09 -24.64 -27.37
N LYS A 459 -24.83 -25.44 -26.60
CA LYS A 459 -26.20 -25.13 -26.16
C LYS A 459 -26.20 -24.01 -25.12
N ALA A 460 -25.32 -24.08 -24.12
CA ALA A 460 -25.14 -23.02 -23.12
C ALA A 460 -24.76 -21.67 -23.75
N PHE A 461 -23.89 -21.69 -24.76
CA PHE A 461 -23.57 -20.48 -25.52
C PHE A 461 -24.76 -19.87 -26.28
N ARG A 462 -25.71 -20.70 -26.76
CA ARG A 462 -26.93 -20.18 -27.40
C ARG A 462 -27.84 -19.50 -26.38
N VAL A 463 -27.96 -20.07 -25.18
CA VAL A 463 -28.69 -19.45 -24.06
C VAL A 463 -28.08 -18.09 -23.72
N GLU A 464 -26.76 -18.02 -23.52
CA GLU A 464 -26.02 -16.77 -23.29
C GLU A 464 -26.32 -15.72 -24.38
N MET A 465 -26.28 -16.12 -25.65
CA MET A 465 -26.54 -15.22 -26.78
C MET A 465 -28.00 -14.74 -26.87
N THR A 466 -28.97 -15.57 -26.51
CA THR A 466 -30.39 -15.16 -26.47
C THR A 466 -30.68 -14.25 -25.29
N VAL A 467 -30.06 -14.50 -24.14
CA VAL A 467 -30.16 -13.67 -22.94
C VAL A 467 -29.54 -12.29 -23.18
N ARG A 468 -28.35 -12.21 -23.79
CA ARG A 468 -27.71 -10.93 -24.17
C ARG A 468 -28.54 -10.11 -25.18
N LYS A 469 -29.38 -10.77 -25.98
CA LYS A 469 -30.31 -10.11 -26.91
C LYS A 469 -31.64 -9.71 -26.28
N ALA A 470 -31.85 -9.99 -24.99
CA ALA A 470 -33.11 -9.78 -24.28
C ALA A 470 -34.33 -10.39 -25.01
N ASP A 471 -34.15 -11.57 -25.62
CA ASP A 471 -35.20 -12.28 -26.36
C ASP A 471 -35.78 -13.40 -25.48
N GLY A 472 -36.78 -13.06 -24.65
CA GLY A 472 -37.31 -13.95 -23.60
C GLY A 472 -37.90 -15.26 -24.11
N GLU A 473 -38.71 -15.25 -25.16
CA GLU A 473 -39.28 -16.48 -25.73
C GLU A 473 -38.18 -17.41 -26.26
N LYS A 474 -37.18 -16.86 -26.97
CA LYS A 474 -36.06 -17.68 -27.47
C LYS A 474 -35.13 -18.12 -26.35
N ALA A 475 -34.91 -17.30 -25.32
CA ALA A 475 -34.09 -17.64 -24.17
C ALA A 475 -34.69 -18.81 -23.38
N ILE A 476 -36.01 -18.80 -23.14
CA ILE A 476 -36.73 -19.90 -22.48
C ILE A 476 -36.65 -21.18 -23.34
N LEU A 477 -36.81 -21.06 -24.67
CA LEU A 477 -36.68 -22.21 -25.58
C LEU A 477 -35.28 -22.83 -25.52
N GLN A 478 -34.23 -22.02 -25.62
CA GLN A 478 -32.85 -22.50 -25.54
C GLN A 478 -32.50 -23.05 -24.14
N TYR A 479 -33.04 -22.44 -23.08
CA TYR A 479 -32.90 -22.93 -21.71
C TYR A 479 -33.49 -24.33 -21.56
N ASN A 480 -34.72 -24.55 -22.06
CA ASN A 480 -35.38 -25.86 -22.00
C ASN A 480 -34.63 -26.92 -22.81
N GLU A 481 -34.08 -26.57 -23.98
CA GLU A 481 -33.23 -27.46 -24.76
C GLU A 481 -31.94 -27.85 -24.01
N LEU A 482 -31.30 -26.90 -23.32
CA LEU A 482 -30.11 -27.15 -22.51
C LEU A 482 -30.45 -28.02 -21.28
N LYS A 483 -31.55 -27.70 -20.59
CA LYS A 483 -32.01 -28.46 -19.42
C LYS A 483 -32.27 -29.93 -19.78
N LYS A 484 -32.98 -30.18 -20.88
CA LYS A 484 -33.24 -31.54 -21.36
C LYS A 484 -31.94 -32.31 -21.63
N LEU A 485 -30.97 -31.66 -22.27
CA LEU A 485 -29.68 -32.28 -22.57
C LEU A 485 -28.86 -32.56 -21.29
N LEU A 486 -28.89 -31.65 -20.31
CA LEU A 486 -28.26 -31.84 -19.00
C LEU A 486 -28.92 -33.02 -18.24
N ASP A 487 -30.24 -33.11 -18.26
CA ASP A 487 -30.99 -34.20 -17.65
C ASP A 487 -30.63 -35.57 -18.28
N GLU A 488 -30.46 -35.62 -19.59
CA GLU A 488 -30.07 -36.84 -20.33
C GLU A 488 -28.60 -37.25 -20.14
N THR A 489 -27.70 -36.30 -19.85
CA THR A 489 -26.24 -36.53 -19.84
C THR A 489 -25.62 -36.61 -18.45
N LEU A 490 -26.15 -35.86 -17.47
CA LEU A 490 -25.54 -35.71 -16.13
C LEU A 490 -26.43 -36.19 -14.99
N PHE A 491 -27.76 -36.18 -15.16
CA PHE A 491 -28.72 -36.52 -14.12
C PHE A 491 -29.53 -37.80 -14.40
N ALA A 492 -29.10 -38.59 -15.40
CA ALA A 492 -29.71 -39.85 -15.81
C ALA A 492 -29.37 -41.04 -14.90
#